data_AF-A0A7X8FJ42-F1
#
_entry.id   AF-A0A7X8FJ42-F1
#
_cell.length_a   1.000
_cell.length_b   1.000
_cell.length_c   1.000
_cell.angle_alpha   90.00
_cell.angle_beta   90.00
_cell.angle_gamma   90.00
#
_symmetry.space_group_name_H-M   'P 1'
#
loop_
_entity.id
_entity.type
_entity.pdbx_description
1 polymer ?
#
loop_
_entity_poly.entity_id
_entity_poly.type
_entity_poly.pdbx_seq_one_letter_code
_entity_poly.pdbx_strand_id
1 'polypeptide(L)'
;MMKRFETKKIALVLFVLFLSFPMLLHSQMRSSRQVRVTGWADDNNYYLQTVDSENRPVIRKVNARNGRSVTATPEPAVREIIAQALPSGVTMGVYDIVSPDGQSAVIDRDNDLYL
;
A
#
# COMPACT_ATOMS: atom_id res chain seq x y z
N MET A 1 30.36 -42.39 -9.55
CA MET A 1 31.36 -41.31 -9.71
C MET A 1 30.99 -40.50 -10.96
N MET A 2 30.17 -39.46 -10.83
CA MET A 2 29.79 -38.62 -11.99
C MET A 2 31.03 -37.91 -12.54
N LYS A 3 31.21 -37.93 -13.86
CA LYS A 3 32.32 -37.24 -14.53
C LYS A 3 32.23 -35.75 -14.18
N ARG A 4 33.35 -35.14 -13.78
CA ARG A 4 33.45 -33.71 -13.40
C ARG A 4 32.90 -32.73 -14.45
N PHE A 5 32.73 -33.17 -15.69
CA PHE A 5 32.12 -32.39 -16.76
C PHE A 5 30.59 -32.30 -16.65
N GLU A 6 29.94 -33.37 -16.20
CA GLU A 6 28.49 -33.42 -16.02
C GLU A 6 28.05 -32.63 -14.79
N THR A 7 28.86 -32.62 -13.73
CA THR A 7 28.58 -31.78 -12.55
C THR A 7 28.67 -30.28 -12.86
N LYS A 8 29.58 -29.86 -13.74
CA LYS A 8 29.67 -28.45 -14.19
C LYS A 8 28.46 -28.03 -15.03
N LYS A 9 27.95 -28.91 -15.90
CA LYS A 9 26.73 -28.65 -16.67
C LYS A 9 25.50 -28.54 -15.79
N ILE A 10 25.36 -29.45 -14.83
CA ILE A 10 24.26 -29.42 -13.87
C ILE A 10 24.31 -28.15 -13.02
N ALA A 11 25.51 -27.76 -12.54
CA ALA A 11 25.69 -26.52 -11.82
C ALA A 11 25.33 -25.28 -12.67
N LEU A 12 25.69 -25.28 -13.95
CA LEU A 12 25.34 -24.20 -14.89
C LEU A 12 23.81 -24.12 -15.09
N VAL A 13 23.14 -25.26 -15.28
CA VAL A 13 21.67 -25.30 -15.45
C VAL A 13 20.97 -24.80 -14.18
N LEU A 14 21.43 -25.23 -13.01
CA LEU A 14 20.89 -24.75 -11.74
C LEU A 14 21.14 -23.26 -11.53
N PHE A 15 22.31 -22.75 -11.93
CA PHE A 15 22.63 -21.33 -11.85
C PHE A 15 21.73 -20.48 -12.77
N VAL A 16 21.46 -20.95 -13.99
CA VAL A 16 20.52 -20.28 -14.91
C VAL A 16 19.08 -20.31 -14.38
N LEU A 17 18.65 -21.43 -13.78
CA LEU A 17 17.35 -21.56 -13.12
C LEU A 17 17.21 -20.67 -11.87
N PHE A 18 18.30 -20.46 -11.14
CA PHE A 18 18.31 -19.57 -9.98
C PHE A 18 18.23 -18.09 -10.39
N LEU A 19 18.91 -17.71 -11.48
CA LEU A 19 18.87 -16.34 -12.00
C LEU A 19 17.53 -15.95 -12.63
N SER A 20 16.69 -16.90 -13.06
CA SER A 20 15.36 -16.60 -13.60
C SER A 20 14.27 -16.42 -12.53
N PHE A 21 14.57 -16.68 -11.25
CA PHE A 21 13.58 -16.63 -10.17
C PHE A 21 13.21 -15.23 -9.59
N PRO A 22 13.98 -14.13 -9.72
CA PRO A 22 13.64 -12.90 -9.00
C PRO A 22 12.47 -12.08 -9.60
N MET A 23 11.85 -12.48 -10.71
CA MET A 23 10.75 -11.69 -11.32
C MET A 23 9.37 -11.87 -10.69
N LEU A 24 9.18 -12.77 -9.71
CA LEU A 24 7.87 -12.99 -9.09
C LEU A 24 7.61 -12.20 -7.81
N LEU A 25 8.59 -11.43 -7.31
CA LEU A 25 8.44 -10.59 -6.12
C LEU A 25 8.08 -9.14 -6.47
N HIS A 26 7.12 -8.95 -7.38
CA HIS A 26 6.45 -7.65 -7.48
C HIS A 26 5.40 -7.60 -6.37
N SER A 27 5.81 -7.13 -5.18
CA SER A 27 4.83 -6.68 -4.20
C SER A 27 3.89 -5.69 -4.90
N GLN A 28 2.57 -5.86 -4.77
CA GLN A 28 1.62 -4.95 -5.36
C GLN A 28 1.68 -3.62 -4.60
N MET A 29 2.68 -2.79 -4.91
CA MET A 29 2.68 -1.39 -4.52
C MET A 29 1.45 -0.76 -5.18
N ARG A 30 0.47 -0.39 -4.35
CA ARG A 30 -0.75 0.29 -4.77
C ARG A 30 -0.38 1.57 -5.52
N SER A 31 -0.45 1.53 -6.85
CA SER A 31 -0.23 2.71 -7.68
C SER A 31 -1.25 3.79 -7.29
N SER A 32 -0.77 4.98 -6.94
CA SER A 32 -1.62 6.14 -6.62
C SER A 32 -2.42 6.67 -7.81
N ARG A 33 -2.08 6.22 -9.03
CA ARG A 33 -2.71 6.62 -10.29
C ARG A 33 -3.83 5.69 -10.76
N GLN A 34 -4.11 4.61 -10.04
CA GLN A 34 -5.16 3.68 -10.42
C GLN A 34 -6.53 4.20 -9.97
N VAL A 35 -7.50 4.23 -10.89
CA VAL A 35 -8.90 4.55 -10.55
C VAL A 35 -9.43 3.47 -9.62
N ARG A 36 -9.90 3.84 -8.43
CA ARG A 36 -10.39 2.88 -7.44
C ARG A 36 -11.44 3.47 -6.50
N VAL A 37 -12.34 2.63 -6.03
CA VAL A 37 -13.23 2.96 -4.91
C VAL A 37 -12.42 2.89 -3.61
N THR A 38 -12.42 3.96 -2.82
CA THR A 38 -11.67 4.05 -1.55
C THR A 38 -12.54 3.81 -0.31
N GLY A 39 -13.86 3.88 -0.44
CA GLY A 39 -14.80 3.64 0.65
C GLY A 39 -16.20 4.15 0.35
N TRP A 40 -17.10 4.02 1.32
CA TRP A 40 -18.44 4.60 1.28
C TRP A 40 -18.48 5.90 2.09
N ALA A 41 -19.11 6.93 1.53
CA ALA A 41 -19.37 8.20 2.22
C ALA A 41 -20.68 8.13 3.02
N ASP A 42 -21.67 7.44 2.47
CA ASP A 42 -22.99 7.14 3.06
C ASP A 42 -23.66 6.04 2.22
N ASP A 43 -24.89 5.64 2.56
CA ASP A 43 -25.63 4.55 1.90
C ASP A 43 -25.82 4.73 0.38
N ASN A 44 -25.73 5.96 -0.13
CA ASN A 44 -25.97 6.26 -1.54
C ASN A 44 -24.73 6.76 -2.27
N ASN A 45 -23.61 6.97 -1.59
CA ASN A 45 -22.45 7.62 -2.18
C ASN A 45 -21.15 6.91 -1.78
N TYR A 46 -20.26 6.70 -2.75
CA TYR A 46 -18.94 6.15 -2.54
C TYR A 46 -17.85 7.16 -2.91
N TYR A 47 -16.65 6.97 -2.35
CA TYR A 47 -15.46 7.73 -2.72
C TYR A 47 -14.70 7.02 -3.83
N LEU A 48 -14.39 7.76 -4.89
CA LEU A 48 -13.61 7.32 -6.04
C LEU A 48 -12.31 8.12 -6.10
N GLN A 49 -11.19 7.45 -5.93
CA GLN A 49 -9.89 8.01 -6.28
C GLN A 49 -9.68 7.91 -7.78
N THR A 50 -9.32 9.03 -8.40
CA THR A 50 -9.03 9.17 -9.82
C THR A 50 -7.97 10.25 -10.01
N VAL A 51 -7.73 10.67 -11.25
CA VAL A 51 -6.85 11.79 -11.58
C VAL A 51 -7.64 12.94 -12.21
N ASP A 52 -7.18 14.18 -11.99
CA ASP A 52 -7.72 15.36 -12.67
C ASP A 52 -7.11 15.55 -14.07
N SER A 53 -7.47 16.64 -14.77
CA SER A 53 -6.95 16.97 -16.10
C SER A 53 -5.43 17.22 -16.13
N GLU A 54 -4.83 17.52 -14.99
CA GLU A 54 -3.39 17.72 -14.81
C GLU A 54 -2.70 16.45 -14.31
N ASN A 55 -3.41 15.32 -14.30
CA ASN A 55 -2.94 14.01 -13.85
C ASN A 55 -2.57 13.96 -12.35
N ARG A 56 -3.15 14.85 -11.53
CA ARG A 56 -3.01 14.86 -10.07
C ARG A 56 -4.06 13.94 -9.45
N PRO A 57 -3.72 13.14 -8.43
CA PRO A 57 -4.68 12.29 -7.75
C PRO A 57 -5.73 13.15 -7.03
N VAL A 58 -7.01 12.84 -7.27
CA VAL A 58 -8.16 13.51 -6.65
C VAL A 58 -9.18 12.48 -6.18
N ILE A 59 -9.95 12.81 -5.16
CA ILE A 59 -11.06 11.99 -4.68
C ILE A 59 -12.39 12.66 -5.03
N ARG A 60 -13.33 11.85 -5.53
CA ARG A 60 -14.68 12.28 -5.89
C ARG A 60 -15.70 11.51 -5.07
N LYS A 61 -16.71 12.20 -4.54
CA LYS A 61 -17.91 11.57 -3.99
C LYS A 61 -18.87 11.30 -5.15
N VAL A 62 -19.20 10.04 -5.40
CA VAL A 62 -20.03 9.60 -6.52
C VAL A 62 -21.31 8.99 -5.99
N ASN A 63 -22.45 9.43 -6.52
CA ASN A 63 -23.74 8.85 -6.20
C ASN A 63 -23.91 7.51 -6.93
N ALA A 64 -24.14 6.44 -6.18
CA ALA A 64 -24.23 5.08 -6.69
C ALA A 64 -25.44 4.84 -7.61
N ARG A 65 -26.50 5.67 -7.50
CA ARG A 65 -27.74 5.49 -8.28
C ARG A 65 -27.68 6.16 -9.65
N ASN A 66 -27.05 7.33 -9.75
CA ASN A 66 -27.09 8.15 -10.96
C ASN A 66 -25.70 8.51 -11.52
N GLY A 67 -24.61 8.13 -10.86
CA GLY A 67 -23.24 8.35 -11.32
C GLY A 67 -22.75 9.81 -11.25
N ARG A 68 -23.58 10.75 -10.77
CA ARG A 68 -23.15 12.15 -10.60
C ARG A 68 -22.06 12.21 -9.52
N SER A 69 -21.06 13.05 -9.77
CA SER A 69 -19.90 13.17 -8.88
C SER A 69 -19.54 14.61 -8.58
N VAL A 70 -19.02 14.83 -7.38
CA VAL A 70 -18.44 16.10 -6.94
C VAL A 70 -17.05 15.84 -6.38
N THR A 71 -16.14 16.81 -6.53
CA THR A 71 -14.84 16.74 -5.86
C THR A 71 -15.08 16.72 -4.36
N ALA A 72 -14.43 15.78 -3.67
CA ALA A 72 -14.55 15.63 -2.23
C ALA A 72 -13.16 15.63 -1.60
N THR A 73 -13.01 16.40 -0.53
CA THR A 73 -11.92 16.20 0.40
C THR A 73 -12.35 15.05 1.32
N PRO A 74 -11.65 13.90 1.31
CA PRO A 74 -11.95 12.84 2.24
C PRO A 74 -11.70 13.34 3.65
N GLU A 75 -12.47 12.84 4.61
CA GLU A 75 -12.04 12.95 6.01
C GLU A 75 -10.73 12.18 6.19
N PRO A 76 -9.79 12.73 6.99
CA PRO A 76 -8.53 12.06 7.26
C PRO A 76 -8.81 10.70 7.92
N ALA A 77 -8.07 9.68 7.49
CA ALA A 77 -8.20 8.36 8.11
C ALA A 77 -7.76 8.43 9.58
N VAL A 78 -8.28 7.55 10.43
CA VAL A 78 -7.89 7.48 11.86
C VAL A 78 -6.37 7.45 12.05
N ARG A 79 -5.66 6.70 11.20
CA ARG A 79 -4.19 6.67 11.18
C ARG A 79 -3.58 8.04 10.90
N GLU A 80 -4.14 8.79 9.96
CA GLU A 80 -3.65 10.14 9.62
C GLU A 80 -3.91 11.12 10.75
N ILE A 81 -5.06 11.02 11.43
CA ILE A 81 -5.37 11.83 12.62
C ILE A 81 -4.33 11.58 13.72
N ILE A 82 -4.05 10.32 14.03
CA ILE A 82 -3.04 9.98 15.05
C ILE A 82 -1.65 10.42 14.58
N ALA A 83 -1.30 10.21 13.31
CA ALA A 83 -0.01 10.63 12.75
C ALA A 83 0.21 12.14 12.87
N GLN A 84 -0.85 12.95 12.69
CA GLN A 84 -0.81 14.40 12.88
C GLN A 84 -0.68 14.82 14.34
N ALA A 85 -1.13 13.98 15.28
CA ALA A 85 -1.00 14.24 16.72
C ALA A 85 0.36 13.81 17.29
N LEU A 86 1.19 13.09 16.52
CA LEU A 86 2.51 12.67 16.97
C LEU A 86 3.46 13.87 17.16
N PRO A 87 4.35 13.81 18.16
CA PRO A 87 5.35 14.85 18.37
C PRO A 87 6.33 14.93 17.19
N SER A 88 6.94 16.11 17.02
CA SER A 88 7.90 16.36 15.95
C SER A 88 9.05 15.34 15.97
N GLY A 89 9.33 14.73 14.81
CA GLY A 89 10.38 13.72 14.65
C GLY A 89 9.91 12.27 14.85
N VAL A 90 8.64 12.05 15.16
CA VAL A 90 8.03 10.72 15.22
C VAL A 90 7.12 10.52 14.01
N THR A 91 7.33 9.43 13.27
CA THR A 91 6.54 9.07 12.09
C THR A 91 5.98 7.67 12.26
N MET A 92 4.77 7.45 11.76
CA MET A 92 4.12 6.15 11.81
C MET A 92 4.43 5.35 10.54
N GLY A 93 4.94 4.15 10.70
CA GLY A 93 5.14 3.17 9.63
C GLY A 93 3.82 2.58 9.12
N VAL A 94 3.87 1.90 7.97
CA VAL A 94 2.70 1.24 7.37
C VAL A 94 2.21 0.07 8.23
N TYR A 95 3.13 -0.57 8.96
CA TYR A 95 2.85 -1.76 9.77
C TYR A 95 2.60 -1.47 11.25
N ASP A 96 2.77 -0.21 11.67
CA ASP A 96 2.47 0.22 13.04
C ASP A 96 1.01 -0.04 13.38
N ILE A 97 0.76 -0.50 14.60
CA ILE A 97 -0.56 -0.96 15.04
C ILE A 97 -1.32 0.24 15.59
N VAL A 98 -2.55 0.45 15.12
CA VAL A 98 -3.45 1.50 15.63
C VAL A 98 -4.59 0.84 16.38
N SER A 99 -4.95 1.35 17.56
CA SER A 99 -6.06 0.82 18.34
C SER A 99 -7.40 1.01 17.63
N PRO A 100 -8.39 0.11 17.84
CA PRO A 100 -9.69 0.19 17.15
C PRO A 100 -10.45 1.49 17.41
N ASP A 101 -10.23 2.12 18.56
CA ASP A 101 -10.83 3.40 18.96
C ASP A 101 -10.08 4.62 18.42
N GLY A 102 -8.93 4.42 17.77
CA GLY A 102 -8.12 5.48 17.20
C GLY A 102 -7.41 6.38 18.21
N GLN A 103 -7.32 5.98 19.48
CA GLN A 103 -6.71 6.81 20.52
C GLN A 103 -5.24 6.47 20.80
N SER A 104 -4.74 5.34 20.32
CA SER A 104 -3.38 4.90 20.57
C SER A 104 -2.78 4.19 19.36
N ALA A 105 -1.46 4.21 19.26
CA ALA A 105 -0.72 3.45 18.28
C ALA A 105 0.57 2.92 18.90
N VAL A 106 0.97 1.72 18.49
CA VAL A 106 2.27 1.11 18.82
C VAL A 106 3.19 1.34 17.63
N ILE A 107 4.30 2.03 17.86
CA ILE A 107 5.30 2.31 16.84
C ILE A 107 6.38 1.25 16.93
N ASP A 108 6.50 0.43 15.87
CA ASP A 108 7.55 -0.57 15.80
C ASP A 108 8.88 0.11 15.46
N ARG A 109 9.90 -0.19 16.25
CA ARG A 109 11.28 0.20 15.97
C ARG A 109 11.97 -1.07 15.50
N ASP A 110 12.82 -0.96 14.47
CA ASP A 110 13.55 -2.07 13.80
C ASP A 110 14.49 -2.91 14.73
N ASN A 111 14.28 -2.87 16.04
CA ASN A 111 14.97 -3.53 17.12
C ASN A 111 14.02 -4.31 18.06
N ASP A 112 12.80 -4.65 17.63
CA ASP A 112 11.78 -5.36 18.41
C ASP A 112 11.34 -4.62 19.71
N LEU A 113 11.59 -3.32 19.83
CA LEU A 113 11.17 -2.49 20.97
C LEU A 113 9.92 -1.67 20.62
N TYR A 114 8.92 -1.73 21.50
CA TYR A 114 7.65 -0.98 21.41
C TYR A 114 7.66 0.24 22.35
N LEU A 115 7.06 1.34 21.91
CA LEU A 115 6.90 2.61 22.64
C LEU A 115 5.43 3.05 22.63
#